data_AF-A0A841EQH7-F1
#
_entry.id   AF-A0A841EQH7-F1
#
_cell.length_a   1.000
_cell.length_b   1.000
_cell.length_c   1.000
_cell.angle_alpha   90.00
_cell.angle_beta   90.00
_cell.angle_gamma   90.00
#
_symmetry.space_group_name_H-M   'P 1'
#
loop_
_entity.id
_entity.type
_entity.pdbx_description
1 polymer ?
#
loop_
_entity_poly.entity_id
_entity_poly.type
_entity_poly.pdbx_seq_one_letter_code
_entity_poly.pdbx_strand_id
1 'polypeptide(L)'
;MKIINVYILVGTILITFLAFKQSEEIKINTPHSALRTPNLNVSDSLTIDSETGLINDANLMMVKAQCTACHNTQLIQQHRFTREGWKDKIRWMQKNHKLWDLGESEKVVLDYLEKYYSPKMASQQKLNRRELLKNLQWYKLENR
;
A
#
# COMPACT_ATOMS: atom_id res chain seq x y z
N MET A 1 -23.98 45.83 -29.89
CA MET A 1 -23.12 44.65 -30.18
C MET A 1 -22.29 44.16 -28.98
N LYS A 2 -21.80 45.00 -28.05
CA LYS A 2 -20.99 44.54 -26.90
C LYS A 2 -21.77 43.77 -25.82
N ILE A 3 -23.06 44.09 -25.64
CA ILE A 3 -23.89 43.54 -24.55
C ILE A 3 -24.35 42.09 -24.85
N ILE A 4 -24.57 41.75 -26.12
CA ILE A 4 -25.01 40.39 -26.54
C ILE A 4 -23.91 39.36 -26.29
N ASN A 5 -22.64 39.72 -26.52
CA ASN A 5 -21.49 38.82 -26.29
C ASN A 5 -21.25 38.52 -24.79
N VAL A 6 -21.66 39.44 -23.90
CA VAL A 6 -21.56 39.23 -22.44
C VAL A 6 -22.57 38.19 -21.96
N TYR A 7 -23.81 38.21 -22.48
CA TYR A 7 -24.82 37.21 -22.12
C TYR A 7 -24.48 35.81 -22.64
N ILE A 8 -23.84 35.71 -23.80
CA ILE A 8 -23.38 34.42 -24.34
C ILE A 8 -22.26 33.84 -23.47
N LEU A 9 -21.29 34.67 -23.04
CA LEU A 9 -20.19 34.22 -22.17
C LEU A 9 -20.66 33.84 -20.75
N VAL A 10 -21.59 34.59 -20.15
CA VAL A 10 -22.14 34.24 -18.83
C VAL A 10 -23.03 33.00 -18.93
N GLY A 11 -23.78 32.85 -20.03
CA GLY A 11 -24.62 31.67 -20.28
C GLY A 11 -23.81 30.38 -20.43
N THR A 12 -22.68 30.40 -21.14
CA THR A 12 -21.84 29.20 -21.29
C THR A 12 -21.15 28.81 -19.99
N ILE A 13 -20.75 29.79 -19.17
CA ILE A 13 -20.16 29.54 -17.84
C ILE A 13 -21.20 28.95 -16.86
N LEU A 14 -22.47 29.36 -16.94
CA LEU A 14 -23.53 28.80 -16.10
C LEU A 14 -23.90 27.36 -16.49
N ILE A 15 -23.93 27.07 -17.80
CA ILE A 15 -24.25 25.73 -18.32
C ILE A 15 -23.15 24.72 -17.98
N THR A 16 -21.87 25.11 -18.03
CA THR A 16 -20.77 24.22 -17.63
C THR A 16 -20.73 23.98 -16.12
N PHE A 17 -21.10 24.96 -15.30
CA PHE A 17 -21.21 24.79 -13.84
C PHE A 17 -22.33 23.81 -13.44
N LEU A 18 -23.44 23.78 -14.17
CA LEU A 18 -24.55 22.84 -13.93
C LEU A 18 -24.20 21.40 -14.33
N ALA A 19 -23.38 21.20 -15.37
CA ALA A 19 -22.95 19.87 -15.81
C ALA A 19 -21.88 19.23 -14.90
N PHE A 20 -21.19 20.01 -14.05
CA PHE A 20 -20.08 19.52 -13.23
C PHE A 20 -20.52 18.87 -11.90
N LYS A 21 -21.81 18.90 -11.54
CA LYS A 21 -22.25 18.63 -10.15
C LYS A 21 -22.88 17.26 -9.85
N GLN A 22 -22.79 16.25 -10.71
CA GLN A 22 -23.34 14.92 -10.35
C GLN A 22 -22.54 13.75 -10.97
N SER A 23 -21.37 13.45 -10.41
CA SER A 23 -20.88 12.06 -10.43
C SER A 23 -21.34 11.40 -9.14
N GLU A 24 -22.47 10.69 -9.21
CA GLU A 24 -23.00 9.90 -8.11
C GLU A 24 -22.14 8.65 -7.89
N GLU A 25 -21.69 8.46 -6.65
CA GLU A 25 -20.97 7.27 -6.20
C GLU A 25 -21.89 6.04 -6.22
N ILE A 26 -21.49 5.00 -6.95
CA ILE A 26 -22.16 3.70 -6.92
C ILE A 26 -21.87 3.05 -5.56
N LYS A 27 -22.85 3.06 -4.65
CA LYS A 27 -22.81 2.30 -3.39
C LYS A 27 -23.19 0.84 -3.63
N ILE A 28 -22.20 -0.04 -3.70
CA ILE A 28 -22.41 -1.49 -3.78
C ILE A 28 -22.56 -2.04 -2.36
N ASN A 29 -23.80 -2.38 -1.98
CA ASN A 29 -24.10 -3.07 -0.73
C ASN A 29 -24.01 -4.58 -0.96
N THR A 30 -22.99 -5.25 -0.45
CA THR A 30 -22.94 -6.71 -0.36
C THR A 30 -22.83 -7.16 1.10
N PRO A 31 -23.80 -7.93 1.62
CA PRO A 31 -23.69 -8.53 2.94
C PRO A 31 -22.95 -9.87 2.81
N HIS A 32 -21.71 -9.92 3.30
CA HIS A 32 -21.05 -11.20 3.56
C HIS A 32 -20.68 -11.29 5.03
N SER A 33 -21.71 -11.57 5.84
CA SER A 33 -21.54 -12.04 7.21
C SER A 33 -21.82 -13.53 7.25
N ALA A 34 -20.77 -14.35 7.32
CA ALA A 34 -20.76 -15.61 8.08
C ALA A 34 -19.36 -16.24 8.02
N LEU A 35 -18.65 -16.17 9.15
CA LEU A 35 -18.01 -17.31 9.85
C LEU A 35 -16.92 -16.75 10.78
N ARG A 36 -17.25 -16.69 12.08
CA ARG A 36 -16.34 -16.29 13.16
C ARG A 36 -15.65 -17.53 13.70
N THR A 37 -14.32 -17.59 13.58
CA THR A 37 -13.46 -18.51 14.35
C THR A 37 -12.63 -17.73 15.36
N PRO A 38 -12.23 -18.33 16.49
CA PRO A 38 -11.74 -17.59 17.66
C PRO A 38 -10.23 -17.33 17.60
N ASN A 39 -9.91 -16.03 17.58
CA ASN A 39 -8.86 -15.35 18.35
C ASN A 39 -7.37 -15.68 18.09
N LEU A 40 -6.79 -14.91 17.16
CA LEU A 40 -5.51 -14.24 17.35
C LEU A 40 -5.77 -12.74 17.18
N ASN A 41 -5.80 -11.99 18.28
CA ASN A 41 -6.01 -10.53 18.31
C ASN A 41 -4.85 -9.76 17.63
N VAL A 42 -4.74 -9.83 16.31
CA VAL A 42 -3.96 -8.90 15.48
C VAL A 42 -4.76 -8.59 14.20
N SER A 43 -6.02 -8.18 14.34
CA SER A 43 -6.84 -7.77 13.20
C SER A 43 -8.08 -7.04 13.70
N ASP A 44 -8.01 -5.71 13.79
CA ASP A 44 -9.17 -4.83 13.50
C ASP A 44 -8.91 -3.31 13.58
N SER A 45 -7.68 -2.84 13.80
CA SER A 45 -7.45 -1.38 13.91
C SER A 45 -6.11 -0.87 13.37
N LEU A 46 -5.43 -1.64 12.50
CA LEU A 46 -4.26 -1.09 11.80
C LEU A 46 -4.78 -0.22 10.65
N THR A 47 -4.76 1.09 10.85
CA THR A 47 -5.11 2.04 9.80
C THR A 47 -3.97 2.11 8.77
N ILE A 48 -4.33 2.32 7.50
CA ILE A 48 -3.37 2.45 6.41
C ILE A 48 -3.26 3.94 6.08
N ASP A 49 -2.03 4.43 5.96
CA ASP A 49 -1.77 5.78 5.48
C ASP A 49 -2.14 5.88 3.99
N SER A 50 -3.02 6.81 3.64
CA SER A 50 -3.58 6.92 2.28
C SER A 50 -2.57 7.35 1.24
N GLU A 51 -1.50 8.06 1.63
CA GLU A 51 -0.46 8.54 0.73
C GLU A 51 0.51 7.41 0.36
N THR A 52 0.92 6.63 1.35
CA THR A 52 1.99 5.64 1.20
C THR A 52 1.49 4.20 1.08
N GLY A 53 0.24 3.92 1.46
CA GLY A 53 -0.25 2.55 1.59
C GLY A 53 0.48 1.75 2.66
N LEU A 54 1.25 2.40 3.54
CA LEU A 54 1.93 1.76 4.65
C LEU A 54 1.07 1.77 5.92
N ILE A 55 1.38 0.90 6.89
CA ILE A 55 0.66 0.83 8.16
C ILE A 55 0.91 2.11 8.95
N ASN A 56 -0.17 2.77 9.38
CA ASN A 56 -0.09 3.99 10.16
C ASN A 56 0.37 3.67 11.59
N ASP A 57 1.52 4.24 11.98
CA ASP A 57 2.19 4.06 13.27
C ASP A 57 3.01 5.33 13.55
N ALA A 58 3.36 5.56 14.82
CA ALA A 58 4.17 6.71 15.22
C ALA A 58 5.49 6.84 14.44
N ASN A 59 6.07 5.71 14.02
CA ASN A 59 7.35 5.68 13.30
C ASN A 59 7.20 5.87 11.77
N LEU A 60 5.97 5.90 11.23
CA LEU A 60 5.74 6.02 9.78
C LEU A 60 6.38 7.28 9.20
N MET A 61 6.29 8.42 9.89
CA MET A 61 6.87 9.67 9.40
C MET A 61 8.38 9.58 9.20
N MET A 62 9.08 8.82 10.04
CA MET A 62 10.51 8.59 9.86
C MET A 62 10.78 7.75 8.61
N VAL A 63 9.98 6.71 8.37
CA VAL A 63 10.09 5.89 7.16
C VAL A 63 9.80 6.70 5.90
N LYS A 64 8.81 7.60 5.93
CA LYS A 64 8.54 8.54 4.85
C LYS A 64 9.76 9.39 4.55
N ALA A 65 10.31 10.06 5.56
CA ALA A 65 11.47 10.92 5.40
C ALA A 65 12.70 10.18 4.81
N GLN A 66 12.95 8.93 5.23
CA GLN A 66 14.16 8.19 4.83
C GLN A 66 14.00 7.38 3.54
N CYS A 67 12.79 6.92 3.19
CA CYS A 67 12.61 5.91 2.15
C CYS A 67 11.83 6.37 0.91
N THR A 68 11.22 7.57 0.91
CA THR A 68 10.38 8.02 -0.23
C THR A 68 11.03 9.08 -1.10
N ALA A 69 12.30 9.43 -0.88
CA ALA A 69 12.98 10.45 -1.66
C ALA A 69 13.34 10.00 -3.09
N CYS A 70 13.48 8.70 -3.34
CA CYS A 70 13.93 8.17 -4.63
C CYS A 70 12.88 7.34 -5.37
N HIS A 71 11.99 6.68 -4.65
CA HIS A 71 10.92 5.85 -5.22
C HIS A 71 9.73 5.79 -4.27
N ASN A 72 8.61 5.24 -4.76
CA ASN A 72 7.43 5.05 -3.94
C ASN A 72 7.61 3.90 -2.92
N THR A 73 6.65 3.80 -2.00
CA THR A 73 6.61 2.81 -0.91
C THR A 73 6.12 1.42 -1.34
N GLN A 74 5.73 1.21 -2.61
CA GLN A 74 5.27 -0.10 -3.09
C GLN A 74 6.35 -1.16 -2.97
N LEU A 75 7.63 -0.79 -3.13
CA LEU A 75 8.75 -1.72 -2.92
C LEU A 75 8.78 -2.25 -1.46
N ILE A 76 8.50 -1.40 -0.47
CA ILE A 76 8.39 -1.84 0.93
C ILE A 76 7.21 -2.80 1.08
N GLN A 77 6.06 -2.50 0.45
CA GLN A 77 4.86 -3.34 0.51
C GLN A 77 5.02 -4.69 -0.18
N GLN A 78 5.87 -4.80 -1.20
CA GLN A 78 6.09 -6.03 -1.96
C GLN A 78 7.09 -6.98 -1.29
N HIS A 79 8.03 -6.44 -0.52
CA HIS A 79 9.10 -7.23 0.08
C HIS A 79 8.86 -7.53 1.56
N ARG A 80 9.33 -8.69 2.00
CA ARG A 80 9.28 -9.11 3.41
C ARG A 80 10.66 -9.62 3.81
N PHE A 81 11.31 -8.91 4.72
CA PHE A 81 12.63 -9.26 5.21
C PHE A 81 12.67 -9.31 6.73
N THR A 82 13.58 -10.11 7.28
CA THR A 82 13.95 -10.00 8.69
C THR A 82 14.61 -8.64 8.94
N ARG A 83 14.83 -8.28 10.21
CA ARG A 83 15.57 -7.07 10.56
C ARG A 83 16.91 -6.97 9.81
N GLU A 84 17.71 -8.04 9.86
CA GLU A 84 18.99 -8.10 9.17
C GLU A 84 18.82 -7.98 7.65
N GLY A 85 17.80 -8.62 7.08
CA GLY A 85 17.53 -8.48 5.64
C GLY A 85 17.15 -7.04 5.24
N TRP A 86 16.39 -6.32 6.07
CA TRP A 86 16.12 -4.89 5.84
C TRP A 86 17.37 -4.03 5.98
N LYS A 87 18.21 -4.31 6.97
CA LYS A 87 19.51 -3.65 7.15
C LYS A 87 20.42 -3.87 5.95
N ASP A 88 20.49 -5.09 5.42
CA ASP A 88 21.25 -5.41 4.21
C ASP A 88 20.72 -4.65 2.99
N LYS A 89 19.40 -4.47 2.88
CA LYS A 89 18.81 -3.62 1.83
C LYS A 89 19.22 -2.16 2.00
N ILE A 90 19.19 -1.61 3.21
CA ILE A 90 19.66 -0.24 3.49
C ILE A 90 21.12 -0.09 3.08
N ARG A 91 21.99 -1.01 3.50
CA ARG A 91 23.41 -1.01 3.12
C ARG A 91 23.61 -1.12 1.61
N TRP A 92 22.81 -1.94 0.92
CA TRP A 92 22.84 -2.03 -0.53
C TRP A 92 22.42 -0.72 -1.21
N MET A 93 21.38 -0.03 -0.70
CA MET A 93 20.96 1.27 -1.21
C MET A 93 22.01 2.36 -0.96
N GLN A 94 22.66 2.35 0.21
CA GLN A 94 23.76 3.28 0.52
C GLN A 94 24.93 3.07 -0.44
N LYS A 95 25.32 1.81 -0.68
CA LYS A 95 26.43 1.47 -1.57
C LYS A 95 26.15 1.80 -3.04
N ASN A 96 24.97 1.44 -3.55
CA ASN A 96 24.69 1.44 -4.99
C ASN A 96 23.78 2.59 -5.46
N HIS A 97 22.96 3.13 -4.56
CA HIS A 97 21.92 4.12 -4.90
C HIS A 97 22.08 5.43 -4.14
N LYS A 98 23.24 5.64 -3.50
CA LYS A 98 23.60 6.89 -2.80
C LYS A 98 22.61 7.29 -1.71
N LEU A 99 21.95 6.30 -1.09
CA LEU A 99 21.23 6.56 0.15
C LEU A 99 22.23 7.08 1.18
N TRP A 100 21.85 8.15 1.87
CA TRP A 100 22.67 8.77 2.91
C TRP A 100 22.79 7.85 4.14
N ASP A 101 23.61 8.26 5.11
CA ASP A 101 23.62 7.60 6.41
C ASP A 101 22.37 7.98 7.21
N LEU A 102 21.62 6.98 7.66
CA LEU A 102 20.38 7.16 8.41
C LEU A 102 20.68 7.57 9.86
N GLY A 103 21.90 7.32 10.38
CA GLY A 103 22.27 7.65 11.75
C GLY A 103 21.29 7.06 12.78
N GLU A 104 20.87 7.88 13.74
CA GLU A 104 19.93 7.46 14.80
C GLU A 104 18.55 7.03 14.26
N SER A 105 18.16 7.51 13.07
CA SER A 105 16.89 7.12 12.45
C SER A 105 16.86 5.67 11.99
N GLU A 106 18.03 5.05 11.75
CA GLU A 106 18.11 3.68 11.24
C GLU A 106 17.38 2.70 12.14
N LYS A 107 17.58 2.83 13.47
CA LYS A 107 16.92 1.94 14.42
C LYS A 107 15.40 2.05 14.33
N VAL A 108 14.88 3.27 14.25
CA VAL A 108 13.44 3.57 14.18
C VAL A 108 12.84 3.00 12.90
N VAL A 109 13.54 3.19 11.76
CA VAL A 109 13.15 2.64 10.46
C VAL A 109 13.13 1.11 10.51
N LEU A 110 14.19 0.48 11.02
CA LEU A 110 14.28 -0.99 11.12
C LEU A 110 13.22 -1.56 12.08
N ASP A 111 12.94 -0.90 13.21
CA ASP A 111 11.91 -1.31 14.15
C ASP A 111 10.52 -1.32 13.48
N TYR A 112 10.21 -0.29 12.69
CA TYR A 112 8.96 -0.23 11.92
C TYR A 112 8.89 -1.31 10.84
N LEU A 113 9.94 -1.45 10.02
CA LEU A 113 9.98 -2.41 8.91
C LEU A 113 9.91 -3.87 9.40
N GLU A 114 10.57 -4.18 10.52
CA GLU A 114 10.50 -5.49 11.15
C GLU A 114 9.11 -5.76 11.73
N LYS A 115 8.54 -4.78 12.43
CA LYS A 115 7.23 -4.91 13.09
C LYS A 115 6.11 -5.17 12.09
N TYR A 116 6.15 -4.55 10.92
CA TYR A 116 5.03 -4.54 9.97
C TYR A 116 5.29 -5.26 8.65
N TYR A 117 6.55 -5.32 8.20
CA TYR A 117 6.95 -5.84 6.90
C TYR A 117 7.96 -6.99 7.01
N SER A 118 7.85 -7.81 8.07
CA SER A 118 8.63 -9.04 8.23
C SER A 118 7.91 -10.29 7.71
N PRO A 119 8.64 -11.39 7.41
CA PRO A 119 8.05 -12.67 7.04
C PRO A 119 7.07 -13.21 8.10
N LYS A 120 7.31 -12.92 9.39
CA LYS A 120 6.42 -13.31 10.49
C LYS A 120 5.06 -12.62 10.37
N MET A 121 5.03 -11.32 10.11
CA MET A 121 3.79 -10.59 9.82
C MET A 121 3.09 -11.14 8.57
N ALA A 122 3.85 -11.44 7.52
CA ALA A 122 3.27 -12.04 6.31
C ALA A 122 2.68 -13.43 6.58
N SER A 123 3.24 -14.20 7.51
CA SER A 123 2.68 -15.49 7.95
C SER A 123 1.35 -15.30 8.70
N GLN A 124 1.21 -14.25 9.49
CA GLN A 124 -0.04 -13.87 10.16
C GLN A 124 -1.09 -13.38 9.16
N GLN A 125 -0.67 -12.65 8.11
CA GLN A 125 -1.52 -12.23 7.00
C GLN A 125 -1.84 -13.37 6.01
N LYS A 126 -1.10 -14.49 6.07
CA LYS A 126 -1.19 -15.64 5.14
C LYS A 126 -2.47 -16.46 5.29
N LEU A 127 -3.33 -16.14 6.26
CA LEU A 127 -4.67 -16.72 6.38
C LEU A 127 -5.52 -16.48 5.11
N ASN A 128 -5.11 -15.55 4.23
CA ASN A 128 -5.80 -15.22 2.98
C ASN A 128 -5.10 -15.71 1.70
N ARG A 129 -4.02 -16.51 1.77
CA ARG A 129 -3.46 -17.17 0.56
C ARG A 129 -3.95 -18.60 0.44
N ARG A 130 -4.12 -19.07 -0.81
CA ARG A 130 -4.37 -20.51 -1.07
C ARG A 130 -3.27 -21.34 -0.42
N GLU A 131 -3.68 -22.39 0.27
CA GLU A 131 -2.77 -23.40 0.77
C GLU A 131 -1.93 -23.98 -0.38
N LEU A 132 -0.75 -24.49 -0.02
CA LEU A 132 0.05 -25.27 -0.96
C LEU A 132 -0.76 -26.48 -1.43
N LEU A 133 -0.73 -26.75 -2.73
CA LEU A 133 -1.36 -27.94 -3.30
C LEU A 133 -0.74 -29.18 -2.67
N LYS A 134 -1.57 -29.96 -1.97
CA LYS A 134 -1.20 -31.28 -1.47
C LYS A 134 -1.55 -32.30 -2.56
N ASN A 135 -0.75 -33.36 -2.70
CA ASN A 135 -0.97 -34.45 -3.66
C ASN A 135 -0.85 -34.06 -5.15
N LEU A 136 0.21 -33.31 -5.51
CA LEU A 136 0.56 -33.08 -6.91
C LEU A 136 0.89 -34.40 -7.61
N GLN A 137 0.10 -34.76 -8.62
CA GLN A 137 0.40 -35.84 -9.56
C GLN A 137 0.57 -35.21 -10.94
N TRP A 138 1.81 -35.11 -11.40
CA TRP A 138 2.11 -34.64 -12.74
C TRP A 138 1.86 -35.77 -13.74
N TYR A 139 1.07 -35.51 -14.79
CA TYR A 139 0.95 -36.43 -15.92
C TYR A 139 2.12 -36.20 -16.90
N LYS A 140 2.63 -37.30 -17.48
CA LYS A 140 3.74 -37.26 -18.44
C LYS A 140 3.22 -36.91 -19.83
N LEU A 141 3.61 -35.75 -20.35
CA LEU A 141 3.34 -35.37 -21.73
C LEU A 141 4.15 -36.28 -22.67
N GLU A 142 3.46 -36.93 -23.61
CA GLU A 142 4.09 -37.65 -24.70
C GLU A 142 4.53 -36.66 -25.78
N ASN A 143 5.77 -36.77 -26.23
CA ASN A 143 6.29 -35.94 -27.31
C ASN A 143 5.57 -36.34 -28.61
N ARG A 144 4.97 -35.36 -29.29
CA ARG A 144 4.38 -35.52 -30.61
C ARG A 144 5.44 -35.58 -31.70
#